data_AF-A0A918GY57-F1
#
_entry.id   AF-A0A918GY57-F1
#
_cell.length_a   1.000
_cell.length_b   1.000
_cell.length_c   1.000
_cell.angle_alpha   90.00
_cell.angle_beta   90.00
_cell.angle_gamma   90.00
#
_symmetry.space_group_name_H-M   'P 1'
#
loop_
_entity.id
_entity.type
_entity.pdbx_description
1 polymer ?
#
loop_
_entity_poly.entity_id
_entity_poly.type
_entity_poly.pdbx_seq_one_letter_code
_entity_poly.pdbx_strand_id
1 'polypeptide(L)'
;MYRALPGQPVQLWKRASVHLQNLAYDAGRDSLWFINENQPNRVVYRIPWPRFAGPLATLTGAGDLTGDGRPDLLAVDTAGKLWQYAGNGKGGYQPATGLGAGWGAYTQLVGAGDLTGDGKADLLAVDGSGQLWRYPGTGAGGFGTRVPMGAGWGAYTHLIATGDLTGDGHPDLLAREATADHAYWLYAGTGTGGYGNRAAWTFGT
;
A
#
# COMPACT_ATOMS: atom_id res chain seq x y z
N MET A 1 21.96 -10.26 14.29
CA MET A 1 20.84 -9.31 14.13
C MET A 1 21.47 -7.99 13.72
N TYR A 2 21.13 -7.44 12.55
CA TYR A 2 21.71 -6.22 12.01
C TYR A 2 20.68 -5.09 12.01
N ARG A 3 21.14 -3.83 12.08
CA ARG A 3 20.32 -2.63 11.85
C ARG A 3 20.88 -1.93 10.63
N ALA A 4 20.07 -1.75 9.60
CA ALA A 4 20.43 -0.99 8.40
C ALA A 4 19.24 -0.12 8.00
N LEU A 5 19.46 1.19 7.89
CA LEU A 5 18.54 2.12 7.25
C LEU A 5 19.04 2.41 5.82
N PRO A 6 18.16 2.77 4.88
CA PRO A 6 18.57 3.18 3.55
C PRO A 6 19.66 4.27 3.59
N GLY A 7 20.76 4.06 2.86
CA GLY A 7 21.84 5.04 2.75
C GLY A 7 22.84 5.07 3.92
N GLN A 8 22.74 4.19 4.92
CA GLN A 8 23.70 4.13 6.02
C GLN A 8 24.59 2.86 5.96
N PRO A 9 25.85 2.93 6.45
CA PRO A 9 26.70 1.76 6.61
C PRO A 9 26.04 0.75 7.56
N VAL A 10 26.05 -0.53 7.19
CA VAL A 10 25.49 -1.60 8.03
C VAL A 10 26.32 -1.76 9.29
N GLN A 11 25.70 -1.58 10.46
CA GLN A 11 26.34 -1.86 11.73
C GLN A 11 25.95 -3.27 12.21
N LEU A 12 26.94 -4.16 12.28
CA LEU A 12 26.78 -5.53 12.75
C LEU A 12 27.15 -5.66 14.23
N TRP A 13 26.23 -6.18 15.03
CA TRP A 13 26.52 -6.61 16.40
C TRP A 13 27.16 -8.00 16.35
N LYS A 14 28.43 -8.10 16.78
CA LYS A 14 29.19 -9.35 16.77
C LYS A 14 28.51 -10.40 17.68
N ARG A 15 27.95 -11.45 17.08
CA ARG A 15 28.01 -12.80 17.66
C ARG A 15 29.04 -13.56 16.82
N ALA A 16 30.00 -14.18 17.51
CA ALA A 16 31.29 -14.70 17.04
C ALA A 16 31.43 -15.20 15.57
N SER A 17 32.65 -15.03 15.06
CA SER A 17 33.26 -15.75 13.91
C SER A 17 32.84 -15.40 12.48
N VAL A 18 32.23 -14.24 12.23
CA VAL A 18 32.13 -13.71 10.85
C VAL A 18 33.37 -12.87 10.53
N HIS A 19 34.20 -13.32 9.61
CA HIS A 19 35.24 -12.48 9.00
C HIS A 19 34.55 -11.40 8.16
N LEU A 20 34.51 -10.17 8.68
CA LEU A 20 33.85 -9.00 8.07
C LEU A 20 34.44 -8.59 6.69
N GLN A 21 35.56 -9.19 6.28
CA GLN A 21 36.27 -8.89 5.04
C GLN A 21 35.52 -9.42 3.80
N ASN A 22 34.53 -10.30 3.99
CA ASN A 22 33.90 -11.05 2.90
C ASN A 22 32.44 -10.65 2.65
N LEU A 23 32.07 -9.44 3.12
CA LEU A 23 30.75 -8.87 2.93
C LEU A 23 30.80 -7.75 1.89
N ALA A 24 30.19 -7.98 0.73
CA ALA A 24 30.10 -6.95 -0.31
C ALA A 24 28.64 -6.66 -0.66
N TYR A 25 28.33 -5.38 -0.82
CA TYR A 25 27.09 -4.94 -1.45
C TYR A 25 27.31 -4.79 -2.95
N ASP A 26 26.58 -5.56 -3.76
CA ASP A 26 26.54 -5.36 -5.20
C ASP A 26 25.42 -4.39 -5.55
N ALA A 27 25.76 -3.14 -5.87
CA ALA A 27 24.80 -2.12 -6.23
C ALA A 27 24.08 -2.39 -7.57
N GLY A 28 24.73 -3.09 -8.51
CA GLY A 28 24.16 -3.41 -9.83
C GLY A 28 23.13 -4.53 -9.79
N ARG A 29 23.23 -5.42 -8.80
CA ARG A 29 22.29 -6.54 -8.60
C ARG A 29 21.44 -6.43 -7.37
N ASP A 30 21.74 -5.46 -6.52
CA ASP A 30 21.16 -5.30 -5.21
C ASP A 30 21.07 -6.60 -4.43
N SER A 31 22.24 -7.05 -4.00
CA SER A 31 22.32 -8.22 -3.15
C SER A 31 23.47 -8.03 -2.19
N LEU A 32 23.33 -8.64 -1.03
CA LEU A 32 24.42 -8.79 -0.10
C LEU A 32 25.12 -10.11 -0.41
N TRP A 33 26.41 -10.04 -0.66
CA TRP A 33 27.25 -11.18 -1.03
C TRP A 33 28.11 -11.58 0.15
N PHE A 34 28.13 -12.88 0.45
CA PHE A 34 29.07 -13.49 1.37
C PHE A 34 30.04 -14.34 0.57
N ILE A 35 31.35 -14.10 0.73
CA ILE A 35 32.39 -14.98 0.18
C ILE A 35 32.89 -15.88 1.32
N ASN A 36 32.68 -17.19 1.21
CA ASN A 36 33.38 -18.13 2.09
C ASN A 36 34.68 -18.55 1.39
N GLU A 37 35.83 -18.20 1.99
CA GLU A 37 37.16 -18.39 1.38
C GLU A 37 37.80 -19.75 1.70
N ASN A 38 37.09 -20.67 2.36
CA ASN A 38 37.59 -22.02 2.54
C ASN A 38 37.61 -22.77 1.20
N GLN A 39 38.78 -22.84 0.57
CA GLN A 39 39.02 -23.71 -0.58
C GLN A 39 38.76 -25.18 -0.23
N PRO A 40 38.16 -26.00 -1.12
CA PRO A 40 37.95 -25.76 -2.56
C PRO A 40 36.52 -25.31 -2.95
N ASN A 41 35.63 -24.98 -2.00
CA ASN A 41 34.23 -24.67 -2.31
C ASN A 41 33.90 -23.20 -2.03
N ARG A 42 34.05 -22.35 -3.06
CA ARG A 42 33.57 -20.96 -3.05
C ARG A 42 32.04 -20.94 -3.08
N VAL A 43 31.40 -21.04 -1.91
CA VAL A 43 29.95 -20.88 -1.81
C VAL A 43 29.61 -19.40 -1.72
N VAL A 44 28.94 -18.88 -2.76
CA VAL A 44 28.33 -17.55 -2.76
C VAL A 44 26.90 -17.70 -2.27
N TYR A 45 26.65 -17.32 -1.01
CA TYR A 45 25.28 -17.19 -0.53
C TYR A 45 24.73 -15.82 -0.93
N ARG A 46 23.63 -15.83 -1.68
CA ARG A 46 22.89 -14.63 -2.04
C ARG A 46 21.76 -14.44 -1.04
N ILE A 47 21.78 -13.33 -0.32
CA ILE A 47 20.60 -12.84 0.38
C ILE A 47 20.03 -11.71 -0.50
N PRO A 48 18.88 -11.93 -1.18
CA PRO A 48 18.16 -10.83 -1.82
C PRO A 48 17.85 -9.78 -0.75
N TRP A 49 18.17 -8.51 -1.01
CA TRP A 49 17.69 -7.47 -0.10
C TRP A 49 16.16 -7.49 -0.09
N PRO A 50 15.51 -7.32 1.06
CA PRO A 50 14.09 -7.06 1.10
C PRO A 50 13.86 -5.66 0.53
N ARG A 51 13.82 -5.53 -0.79
CA ARG A 51 13.45 -4.28 -1.45
C ARG A 51 11.96 -4.29 -1.69
N PHE A 52 11.28 -3.36 -1.05
CA PHE A 52 10.18 -2.66 -1.71
C PHE A 52 10.72 -2.10 -3.03
N ALA A 53 9.91 -2.13 -4.09
CA ALA A 53 10.34 -1.72 -5.42
C ALA A 53 10.67 -0.20 -5.42
N GLY A 54 11.95 0.16 -5.22
CA GLY A 54 12.39 1.56 -5.17
C GLY A 54 11.86 2.36 -3.96
N PRO A 55 12.22 3.66 -3.87
CA PRO A 55 11.56 4.56 -2.93
C PRO A 55 10.06 4.64 -3.26
N LEU A 56 9.23 4.46 -2.24
CA LEU A 56 7.77 4.53 -2.36
C LEU A 56 7.30 5.94 -2.03
N ALA A 57 6.40 6.48 -2.85
CA ALA A 57 5.71 7.75 -2.60
C ALA A 57 4.46 7.55 -1.76
N THR A 58 3.77 6.41 -1.91
CA THR A 58 2.51 6.13 -1.21
C THR A 58 2.39 4.64 -0.93
N LEU A 59 1.74 4.32 0.19
CA LEU A 59 1.41 2.97 0.62
C LEU A 59 -0.03 2.96 1.14
N THR A 60 -0.85 2.00 0.71
CA THR A 60 -2.22 1.85 1.17
C THR A 60 -2.65 0.38 1.19
N GLY A 61 -3.48 -0.01 2.15
CA GLY A 61 -4.12 -1.33 2.13
C GLY A 61 -5.22 -1.35 1.07
N ALA A 62 -5.39 -2.48 0.38
CA ALA A 62 -6.40 -2.63 -0.67
C ALA A 62 -7.60 -3.50 -0.27
N GLY A 63 -7.58 -4.09 0.93
CA GLY A 63 -8.44 -5.24 1.22
C GLY A 63 -7.96 -6.48 0.46
N ASP A 64 -8.83 -7.46 0.24
CA ASP A 64 -8.51 -8.63 -0.58
C ASP A 64 -8.74 -8.33 -2.07
N LEU A 65 -7.68 -7.89 -2.75
CA LEU A 65 -7.76 -7.51 -4.17
C LEU A 65 -7.59 -8.73 -5.09
N THR A 66 -6.94 -9.79 -4.60
CA THR A 66 -6.67 -11.03 -5.33
C THR A 66 -7.74 -12.11 -5.18
N GLY A 67 -8.68 -11.93 -4.26
CA GLY A 67 -9.74 -12.90 -3.97
C GLY A 67 -9.24 -14.15 -3.24
N ASP A 68 -8.08 -14.07 -2.59
CA ASP A 68 -7.45 -15.22 -1.92
C ASP A 68 -7.79 -15.31 -0.42
N GLY A 69 -8.67 -14.43 0.06
CA GLY A 69 -9.12 -14.30 1.43
C GLY A 69 -8.14 -13.54 2.33
N ARG A 70 -7.14 -12.84 1.77
CA ARG A 70 -6.08 -12.19 2.54
C ARG A 70 -5.97 -10.71 2.16
N PRO A 71 -5.62 -9.85 3.12
CA PRO A 71 -5.41 -8.45 2.80
C PRO A 71 -4.15 -8.25 1.94
N ASP A 72 -4.32 -7.49 0.89
CA ASP A 72 -3.29 -7.07 -0.05
C ASP A 72 -2.86 -5.62 0.19
N LEU A 73 -1.68 -5.30 -0.33
CA LEU A 73 -1.04 -4.00 -0.19
C LEU A 73 -0.78 -3.39 -1.57
N LEU A 74 -1.00 -2.08 -1.67
CA LEU A 74 -0.69 -1.29 -2.85
C LEU A 74 0.37 -0.26 -2.52
N ALA A 75 1.33 -0.09 -3.42
CA ALA A 75 2.35 0.93 -3.31
C ALA A 75 2.54 1.68 -4.64
N VAL A 76 2.72 2.98 -4.54
CA VAL A 76 3.12 3.81 -5.70
C VAL A 76 4.58 4.18 -5.52
N ASP A 77 5.41 3.88 -6.51
CA ASP A 77 6.81 4.29 -6.52
C ASP A 77 6.97 5.77 -6.92
N THR A 78 8.16 6.34 -6.72
CA THR A 78 8.43 7.74 -7.10
C THR A 78 8.36 8.02 -8.60
N ALA A 79 8.34 6.99 -9.45
CA ALA A 79 8.10 7.12 -10.89
C ALA A 79 6.60 7.11 -11.23
N GLY A 80 5.72 6.98 -10.23
CA GLY A 80 4.27 6.96 -10.39
C GLY A 80 3.74 5.62 -10.90
N LYS A 81 4.47 4.52 -10.71
CA LYS A 81 3.98 3.18 -11.02
C LYS A 81 3.34 2.53 -9.79
N LEU A 82 2.18 1.91 -10.00
CA LEU A 82 1.47 1.15 -8.98
C LEU A 82 1.93 -0.30 -8.96
N TRP A 83 2.11 -0.81 -7.75
CA TRP A 83 2.51 -2.17 -7.42
C TRP A 83 1.51 -2.79 -6.45
N GLN A 84 1.09 -4.02 -6.73
CA GLN A 84 0.30 -4.86 -5.86
C GLN A 84 1.19 -5.90 -5.19
N TYR A 85 0.94 -6.13 -3.91
CA TYR A 85 1.64 -7.08 -3.07
C TYR A 85 0.60 -8.00 -2.42
N ALA A 86 0.51 -9.24 -2.89
CA ALA A 86 -0.47 -10.19 -2.36
C ALA A 86 -0.10 -10.66 -0.94
N GLY A 87 -1.07 -10.79 -0.05
CA GLY A 87 -0.86 -11.29 1.30
C GLY A 87 -0.36 -12.74 1.32
N ASN A 88 0.78 -13.03 1.94
CA ASN A 88 1.30 -14.42 1.97
C ASN A 88 0.74 -15.27 3.11
N GLY A 89 -0.10 -14.70 3.98
CA GLY A 89 -0.73 -15.38 5.13
C GLY A 89 0.23 -15.78 6.26
N LYS A 90 1.47 -15.31 6.21
CA LYS A 90 2.55 -15.59 7.17
C LYS A 90 3.13 -14.31 7.77
N GLY A 91 2.34 -13.22 7.77
CA GLY A 91 2.78 -11.89 8.22
C GLY A 91 3.67 -11.14 7.22
N GLY A 92 3.63 -11.51 5.94
CA GLY A 92 4.32 -10.79 4.87
C GLY A 92 3.56 -10.80 3.55
N TYR A 93 4.26 -10.41 2.49
CA TYR A 93 3.69 -10.30 1.15
C TYR A 93 4.46 -11.13 0.12
N GLN A 94 3.77 -11.49 -0.96
CA GLN A 94 4.35 -12.07 -2.16
C GLN A 94 5.17 -11.03 -2.94
N PRO A 95 5.99 -11.45 -3.93
CA PRO A 95 6.62 -10.53 -4.86
C PRO A 95 5.63 -9.58 -5.54
N ALA A 96 6.06 -8.36 -5.80
CA ALA A 96 5.21 -7.31 -6.36
C ALA A 96 4.76 -7.63 -7.79
N THR A 97 3.50 -7.35 -8.09
CA THR A 97 2.94 -7.32 -9.45
C THR A 97 2.71 -5.88 -9.87
N GLY A 98 3.19 -5.48 -11.05
CA GLY A 98 3.01 -4.11 -11.55
C GLY A 98 1.63 -3.92 -12.18
N LEU A 99 0.91 -2.89 -11.74
CA LEU A 99 -0.45 -2.57 -12.23
C LEU A 99 -0.51 -1.39 -13.22
N GLY A 100 0.64 -0.77 -13.52
CA GLY A 100 0.77 0.26 -14.54
C GLY A 100 1.29 1.59 -14.00
N ALA A 101 1.51 2.55 -14.91
CA ALA A 101 2.04 3.88 -14.62
C ALA A 101 0.93 4.94 -14.48
N GLY A 102 1.31 6.17 -14.14
CA GLY A 102 0.39 7.32 -14.06
C GLY A 102 -0.26 7.53 -12.69
N TRP A 103 0.06 6.68 -11.71
CA TRP A 103 -0.50 6.76 -10.36
C TRP A 103 0.09 7.88 -9.50
N GLY A 104 1.19 8.50 -9.95
CA GLY A 104 1.71 9.72 -9.35
C GLY A 104 0.82 10.96 -9.56
N ALA A 105 -0.25 10.86 -10.35
CA ALA A 105 -1.26 11.92 -10.52
C ALA A 105 -2.26 12.01 -9.35
N TYR A 106 -2.26 11.01 -8.46
CA TYR A 106 -3.16 10.95 -7.31
C TYR A 106 -2.50 11.49 -6.05
N THR A 107 -3.28 12.25 -5.30
CA THR A 107 -2.86 12.83 -4.01
C THR A 107 -3.17 11.90 -2.84
N GLN A 108 -4.20 11.05 -2.98
CA GLN A 108 -4.63 10.09 -1.96
C GLN A 108 -5.11 8.80 -2.62
N LEU A 109 -4.78 7.66 -2.00
CA LEU A 109 -5.23 6.31 -2.38
C LEU A 109 -5.74 5.57 -1.13
N VAL A 110 -6.96 5.04 -1.20
CA VAL A 110 -7.61 4.37 -0.06
C VAL A 110 -8.32 3.12 -0.55
N GLY A 111 -7.93 1.94 -0.06
CA GLY A 111 -8.72 0.72 -0.27
C GLY A 111 -10.04 0.84 0.46
N ALA A 112 -11.16 0.82 -0.27
CA ALA A 112 -12.48 1.03 0.30
C ALA A 112 -13.16 -0.25 0.77
N GLY A 113 -12.57 -1.43 0.53
CA GLY A 113 -13.30 -2.69 0.63
C GLY A 113 -14.30 -2.82 -0.52
N ASP A 114 -15.28 -3.70 -0.39
CA ASP A 114 -16.30 -3.93 -1.43
C ASP A 114 -17.38 -2.84 -1.41
N LEU A 115 -17.12 -1.73 -2.08
CA LEU A 115 -18.05 -0.60 -2.14
C LEU A 115 -19.18 -0.87 -3.15
N THR A 116 -18.91 -1.69 -4.17
CA THR A 116 -19.86 -2.03 -5.24
C THR A 116 -20.83 -3.16 -4.89
N GLY A 117 -20.58 -3.91 -3.82
CA GLY A 117 -21.39 -5.06 -3.41
C GLY A 117 -21.18 -6.30 -4.29
N ASP A 118 -20.09 -6.36 -5.07
CA ASP A 118 -19.81 -7.45 -6.01
C ASP A 118 -18.88 -8.54 -5.43
N GLY A 119 -18.53 -8.41 -4.15
CA GLY A 119 -17.64 -9.29 -3.41
C GLY A 119 -16.16 -8.99 -3.59
N LYS A 120 -15.78 -7.88 -4.24
CA LYS A 120 -14.38 -7.58 -4.57
C LYS A 120 -13.96 -6.23 -3.99
N ALA A 121 -12.73 -6.16 -3.50
CA ALA A 121 -12.24 -4.94 -2.91
C ALA A 121 -11.98 -3.84 -3.96
N ASP A 122 -12.53 -2.66 -3.73
CA ASP A 122 -12.41 -1.47 -4.55
C ASP A 122 -11.35 -0.51 -4.01
N LEU A 123 -10.84 0.35 -4.89
CA LEU A 123 -9.91 1.43 -4.54
C LEU A 123 -10.53 2.80 -4.82
N LEU A 124 -10.31 3.73 -3.90
CA LEU A 124 -10.58 5.15 -4.10
C LEU A 124 -9.30 5.91 -4.38
N ALA A 125 -9.37 6.85 -5.31
CA ALA A 125 -8.25 7.70 -5.69
C ALA A 125 -8.70 9.15 -5.88
N VAL A 126 -8.02 10.09 -5.22
CA VAL A 126 -8.26 11.54 -5.39
C VAL A 126 -7.17 12.11 -6.29
N ASP A 127 -7.53 12.64 -7.44
CA ASP A 127 -6.55 13.24 -8.35
C ASP A 127 -6.12 14.66 -7.92
N GLY A 128 -5.12 15.21 -8.60
CA GLY A 128 -4.61 16.56 -8.32
C GLY A 128 -5.63 17.69 -8.51
N SER A 129 -6.76 17.45 -9.18
CA SER A 129 -7.86 18.42 -9.30
C SER A 129 -8.88 18.32 -8.16
N GLY A 130 -8.72 17.33 -7.27
CA GLY A 130 -9.68 17.05 -6.20
C GLY A 130 -10.90 16.27 -6.66
N GLN A 131 -10.84 15.61 -7.82
CA GLN A 131 -11.86 14.67 -8.27
C GLN A 131 -11.62 13.30 -7.62
N LEU A 132 -12.66 12.73 -7.01
CA LEU A 132 -12.64 11.36 -6.51
C LEU A 132 -13.01 10.38 -7.63
N TRP A 133 -12.26 9.29 -7.70
CA TRP A 133 -12.46 8.17 -8.60
C TRP A 133 -12.60 6.88 -7.80
N ARG A 134 -13.54 6.02 -8.20
CA ARG A 134 -13.59 4.62 -7.80
C ARG A 134 -12.90 3.78 -8.86
N TYR A 135 -12.06 2.86 -8.43
CA TYR A 135 -11.45 1.81 -9.23
C TYR A 135 -12.05 0.48 -8.81
N PRO A 136 -12.96 -0.11 -9.61
CA PRO A 136 -13.59 -1.38 -9.29
C PRO A 136 -12.54 -2.50 -9.23
N GLY A 137 -12.54 -3.29 -8.16
CA GLY A 137 -11.68 -4.46 -8.03
C GLY A 137 -12.04 -5.53 -9.06
N THR A 138 -11.03 -6.21 -9.63
CA THR A 138 -11.30 -7.37 -10.51
C THR A 138 -11.46 -8.67 -9.74
N GLY A 139 -10.98 -8.73 -8.49
CA GLY A 139 -10.83 -9.97 -7.71
C GLY A 139 -9.70 -10.85 -8.23
N ALA A 140 -8.82 -10.30 -9.07
CA ALA A 140 -7.66 -10.98 -9.63
C ALA A 140 -6.37 -10.15 -9.46
N GLY A 141 -6.34 -9.27 -8.45
CA GLY A 141 -5.19 -8.44 -8.10
C GLY A 141 -5.08 -7.14 -8.89
N GLY A 142 -6.10 -6.75 -9.65
CA GLY A 142 -6.10 -5.53 -10.47
C GLY A 142 -7.41 -4.75 -10.42
N PHE A 143 -7.51 -3.74 -11.27
CA PHE A 143 -8.66 -2.82 -11.31
C PHE A 143 -9.30 -2.74 -12.70
N GLY A 144 -10.61 -2.56 -12.72
CA GLY A 144 -11.38 -2.21 -13.91
C GLY A 144 -11.29 -0.72 -14.26
N THR A 145 -12.13 -0.30 -15.21
CA THR A 145 -12.24 1.10 -15.61
C THR A 145 -12.72 1.97 -14.45
N ARG A 146 -11.99 3.05 -14.16
CA ARG A 146 -12.35 3.99 -13.10
C ARG A 146 -13.67 4.71 -13.38
N VAL A 147 -14.42 5.01 -12.32
CA VAL A 147 -15.70 5.72 -12.37
C VAL A 147 -15.58 7.01 -11.55
N PRO A 148 -16.00 8.18 -12.08
CA PRO A 148 -15.96 9.42 -11.31
C PRO A 148 -17.02 9.41 -10.20
N MET A 149 -16.63 9.82 -8.99
CA MET A 149 -17.54 9.92 -7.83
C MET A 149 -17.89 11.35 -7.44
N GLY A 150 -17.20 12.34 -7.98
CA GLY A 150 -17.49 13.77 -7.81
C GLY A 150 -16.24 14.60 -7.51
N ALA A 151 -16.39 15.92 -7.67
CA ALA A 151 -15.35 16.90 -7.36
C ALA A 151 -15.39 17.32 -5.88
N GLY A 152 -14.42 18.15 -5.46
CA GLY A 152 -14.39 18.76 -4.12
C GLY A 152 -13.67 17.93 -3.05
N TRP A 153 -13.13 16.77 -3.40
CA TRP A 153 -12.41 15.90 -2.47
C TRP A 153 -11.01 16.39 -2.12
N GLY A 154 -10.50 17.38 -2.86
CA GLY A 154 -9.31 18.15 -2.46
C GLY A 154 -9.49 18.95 -1.17
N ALA A 155 -10.71 19.09 -0.65
CA ALA A 155 -10.98 19.70 0.65
C ALA A 155 -10.59 18.81 1.84
N TYR A 156 -10.28 17.52 1.62
CA TYR A 156 -9.92 16.58 2.69
C TYR A 156 -8.42 16.32 2.72
N THR A 157 -7.83 16.39 3.91
CA THR A 157 -6.41 16.04 4.10
C THR A 157 -6.20 14.54 4.24
N HIS A 158 -7.21 13.82 4.75
CA HIS A 158 -7.14 12.39 4.97
C HIS A 158 -8.50 11.75 4.68
N LEU A 159 -8.44 10.59 4.05
CA LEU A 159 -9.53 9.68 3.82
C LEU A 159 -9.16 8.33 4.42
N ILE A 160 -10.07 7.74 5.19
CA ILE A 160 -9.86 6.45 5.86
C ILE A 160 -11.10 5.60 5.65
N ALA A 161 -10.94 4.47 4.96
CA ALA A 161 -11.98 3.45 4.91
C ALA A 161 -11.94 2.66 6.23
N THR A 162 -13.06 2.65 6.92
CA THR A 162 -13.19 2.08 8.28
C THR A 162 -13.87 0.73 8.30
N GLY A 163 -14.33 0.25 7.14
CA GLY A 163 -15.32 -0.83 7.07
C GLY A 163 -16.72 -0.29 7.38
N ASP A 164 -17.63 -1.17 7.77
CA ASP A 164 -19.02 -0.85 8.06
C ASP A 164 -19.17 -0.26 9.49
N LEU A 165 -19.23 1.08 9.57
CA LEU A 165 -19.45 1.81 10.82
C LEU A 165 -20.93 2.02 11.11
N THR A 166 -21.78 2.02 10.08
CA THR A 166 -23.22 2.26 10.22
C THR A 166 -24.02 0.99 10.53
N GLY A 167 -23.42 -0.19 10.35
CA GLY A 167 -24.04 -1.49 10.55
C GLY A 167 -24.97 -1.90 9.41
N ASP A 168 -24.84 -1.28 8.23
CA ASP A 168 -25.70 -1.53 7.07
C ASP A 168 -25.16 -2.60 6.12
N GLY A 169 -23.99 -3.17 6.43
CA GLY A 169 -23.30 -4.19 5.64
C GLY A 169 -22.44 -3.62 4.52
N HIS A 170 -22.25 -2.31 4.44
CA HIS A 170 -21.46 -1.65 3.40
C HIS A 170 -20.27 -0.89 3.99
N PRO A 171 -19.13 -0.83 3.28
CA PRO A 171 -17.98 -0.12 3.81
C PRO A 171 -18.17 1.40 3.76
N ASP A 172 -17.90 2.03 4.89
CA ASP A 172 -17.98 3.47 5.09
C ASP A 172 -16.63 4.16 4.98
N LEU A 173 -16.68 5.47 4.78
CA LEU A 173 -15.50 6.34 4.66
C LEU A 173 -15.55 7.48 5.67
N LEU A 174 -14.48 7.63 6.45
CA LEU A 174 -14.23 8.83 7.25
C LEU A 174 -13.32 9.78 6.48
N ALA A 175 -13.70 11.06 6.45
CA ALA A 175 -12.95 12.12 5.82
C ALA A 175 -12.62 13.22 6.82
N ARG A 176 -11.36 13.68 6.84
CA ARG A 176 -10.92 14.81 7.65
C ARG A 176 -10.71 16.03 6.77
N GLU A 177 -11.46 17.09 7.03
CA GLU A 177 -11.38 18.34 6.29
C GLU A 177 -10.07 19.08 6.54
N ALA A 178 -9.62 19.85 5.55
CA ALA A 178 -8.40 20.66 5.57
C ALA A 178 -8.55 21.99 6.34
N THR A 179 -9.43 22.04 7.34
CA THR A 179 -9.66 23.22 8.18
C THR A 179 -8.88 23.10 9.50
N ALA A 180 -8.60 24.25 10.13
CA ALA A 180 -7.91 24.32 11.43
C ALA A 180 -8.66 23.57 12.53
N ASP A 181 -9.98 23.52 12.45
CA ASP A 181 -10.86 22.87 13.43
C ASP A 181 -11.06 21.37 13.17
N HIS A 182 -10.44 20.83 12.12
CA HIS A 182 -10.43 19.41 11.75
C HIS A 182 -11.81 18.76 11.80
N ALA A 183 -12.79 19.30 11.07
CA ALA A 183 -14.09 18.66 10.95
C ALA A 183 -13.94 17.24 10.35
N TYR A 184 -14.59 16.28 10.99
CA TYR A 184 -14.65 14.89 10.54
C TYR A 184 -16.02 14.61 9.96
N TRP A 185 -16.05 13.89 8.84
CA TRP A 185 -17.25 13.57 8.11
C TRP A 185 -17.33 12.07 7.88
N LEU A 186 -18.47 11.47 8.19
CA LEU A 186 -18.80 10.10 7.83
C LEU A 186 -19.58 10.10 6.50
N TYR A 187 -19.13 9.25 5.59
CA TYR A 187 -19.80 8.93 4.33
C TYR A 187 -20.26 7.48 4.38
N ALA A 188 -21.58 7.29 4.50
CA ALA A 188 -22.17 5.96 4.53
C ALA A 188 -22.06 5.30 3.14
N GLY A 189 -21.57 4.07 3.09
CA GLY A 189 -21.54 3.25 1.89
C GLY A 189 -22.95 2.97 1.38
N THR A 190 -23.12 2.88 0.07
CA THR A 190 -24.44 2.57 -0.53
C THR A 190 -24.56 1.13 -0.99
N GLY A 191 -23.48 0.35 -0.96
CA GLY A 191 -23.42 -0.98 -1.55
C GLY A 191 -23.61 -1.03 -3.06
N THR A 192 -23.61 0.13 -3.73
CA THR A 192 -23.77 0.25 -5.19
C THR A 192 -22.62 1.04 -5.82
N GLY A 193 -21.51 1.14 -5.08
CA GLY A 193 -20.28 1.79 -5.50
C GLY A 193 -20.24 3.30 -5.23
N GLY A 194 -21.20 3.81 -4.45
CA GLY A 194 -21.28 5.23 -4.06
C GLY A 194 -21.28 5.43 -2.54
N TYR A 195 -21.21 6.70 -2.14
CA TYR A 195 -21.46 7.13 -0.78
C TYR A 195 -22.72 8.00 -0.72
N GLY A 196 -23.46 7.91 0.39
CA GLY A 196 -24.56 8.80 0.71
C GLY A 196 -24.10 10.21 1.10
N ASN A 197 -25.06 11.01 1.56
CA ASN A 197 -24.77 12.33 2.11
C ASN A 197 -23.86 12.21 3.34
N ARG A 198 -22.90 13.14 3.46
CA ARG A 198 -22.01 13.18 4.61
C ARG A 198 -22.74 13.57 5.88
N ALA A 199 -22.39 12.95 7.00
CA ALA A 199 -22.81 13.33 8.33
C ALA A 199 -21.60 13.80 9.15
N ALA A 200 -21.79 14.78 10.04
CA ALA A 200 -20.73 15.22 10.94
C ALA A 200 -20.37 14.07 11.88
N TRP A 201 -19.09 13.74 11.96
CA TRP A 201 -18.57 12.73 12.89
C TRP A 201 -18.05 13.41 14.15
N THR A 202 -18.55 13.00 15.30
CA THR A 202 -18.08 13.45 16.60
C THR A 202 -17.48 12.27 17.36
N PHE A 203 -16.36 12.50 18.04
CA PHE A 203 -15.87 11.55 19.03
C PHE A 203 -16.78 11.61 20.25
N GLY A 204 -17.20 10.45 20.76
CA GLY A 204 -18.03 10.37 21.95
C GLY A 204 -17.40 11.15 23.11
N THR A 205 -18.24 11.89 23.84
CA THR A 205 -17.93 12.51 25.13
C THR A 205 -18.11 11.52 26.26
#